data_AF-A0A2H0S7F0-F1
#
_entry.id   AF-A0A2H0S7F0-F1
#
_cell.length_a   1.000
_cell.length_b   1.000
_cell.length_c   1.000
_cell.angle_alpha   90.00
_cell.angle_beta   90.00
_cell.angle_gamma   90.00
#
_symmetry.space_group_name_H-M   'P 1'
#
loop_
_entity.id
_entity.type
_entity.pdbx_description
1 polymer ?
#
loop_
_entity_poly.entity_id
_entity_poly.type
_entity_poly.pdbx_seq_one_letter_code
_entity_poly.pdbx_strand_id
1 'polypeptide(L)'
;MYYMEKNRKQLELEILELLKTSGIPLHEKAMTKILLPVMEIENLTSVLDALKIENEKLRNLDKKAKRLEFKYKMVFDRMSK
;
A
#
# COMPACT_ATOMS: atom_id res chain seq x y z
N MET A 1 -11.57 18.34 -21.60
CA MET A 1 -12.07 16.98 -21.30
C MET A 1 -10.96 15.93 -21.28
N TYR A 2 -10.16 15.79 -22.36
CA TYR A 2 -9.07 14.79 -22.47
C TYR A 2 -8.05 14.75 -21.30
N TYR A 3 -7.65 15.91 -20.76
CA TYR A 3 -6.69 15.98 -19.65
C TYR A 3 -7.24 15.42 -18.32
N MET A 4 -8.55 15.57 -18.06
CA MET A 4 -9.18 15.08 -16.84
C MET A 4 -9.32 13.55 -16.85
N GLU A 5 -9.63 12.97 -18.00
CA GLU A 5 -9.68 11.51 -18.18
C GLU A 5 -8.32 10.85 -18.03
N LYS A 6 -7.25 11.48 -18.55
CA LYS A 6 -5.88 10.99 -18.38
C LYS A 6 -5.47 10.98 -16.91
N ASN A 7 -5.83 12.02 -16.15
CA ASN A 7 -5.56 12.08 -14.71
C ASN A 7 -6.36 11.03 -13.93
N ARG A 8 -7.62 10.80 -14.29
CA ARG A 8 -8.44 9.76 -13.65
C ARG A 8 -7.84 8.36 -13.83
N LYS A 9 -7.54 7.97 -15.07
CA LYS A 9 -6.97 6.63 -15.34
C LYS A 9 -5.66 6.41 -14.60
N GLN A 10 -4.83 7.45 -14.47
CA GLN A 10 -3.59 7.37 -13.70
C GLN A 10 -3.86 7.09 -12.21
N LEU A 11 -4.83 7.79 -11.60
CA LEU A 11 -5.23 7.55 -10.21
C LEU A 11 -5.76 6.13 -10.00
N GLU A 12 -6.63 5.65 -10.89
CA GLU A 12 -7.16 4.27 -10.83
C GLU A 12 -6.04 3.22 -10.91
N LEU A 13 -5.07 3.40 -11.82
CA LEU A 13 -3.92 2.49 -11.93
C LEU A 13 -3.06 2.49 -10.67
N GLU A 14 -2.79 3.67 -10.10
CA GLU A 14 -1.97 3.79 -8.88
C GLU A 14 -2.67 3.14 -7.68
N ILE A 15 -3.99 3.34 -7.54
CA ILE A 15 -4.80 2.66 -6.51
C ILE A 15 -4.75 1.14 -6.71
N LEU A 16 -4.90 0.65 -7.95
CA LEU A 16 -4.84 -0.77 -8.26
C LEU A 16 -3.49 -1.39 -7.91
N GLU A 17 -2.39 -0.68 -8.14
CA GLU A 17 -1.05 -1.13 -7.76
C GLU A 17 -0.89 -1.19 -6.24
N LEU A 18 -1.31 -0.16 -5.52
CA LEU A 18 -1.23 -0.14 -4.05
C LEU A 18 -2.12 -1.22 -3.41
N LEU A 19 -3.30 -1.49 -3.97
CA LEU A 19 -4.18 -2.57 -3.52
C LEU A 19 -3.54 -3.96 -3.70
N LYS A 20 -2.60 -4.16 -4.62
CA LYS A 20 -1.90 -5.47 -4.74
C LYS A 20 -1.03 -5.72 -3.51
N THR A 21 -0.37 -4.70 -3.00
CA THR A 21 0.59 -4.81 -1.88
C THR A 21 0.00 -4.48 -0.52
N SER A 22 -1.22 -3.93 -0.45
CA SER A 22 -1.86 -3.57 0.82
C SER A 22 -2.26 -4.80 1.65
N GLY A 23 -2.43 -4.58 2.96
CA GLY A 23 -2.89 -5.61 3.90
C GLY A 23 -4.41 -5.83 3.88
N ILE A 24 -5.13 -5.12 3.01
CA ILE A 24 -6.59 -5.13 2.92
C ILE A 24 -7.11 -6.54 2.56
N PRO A 25 -8.21 -7.01 3.17
CA PRO A 25 -8.85 -8.27 2.81
C PRO A 25 -9.21 -8.37 1.32
N LEU A 26 -9.14 -9.58 0.75
CA LEU A 26 -9.41 -9.81 -0.68
C LEU A 26 -10.80 -9.33 -1.14
N HIS A 27 -11.83 -9.49 -0.29
CA HIS A 27 -13.19 -9.08 -0.61
C HIS A 27 -13.32 -7.55 -0.67
N GLU A 28 -12.69 -6.82 0.25
CA GLU A 28 -12.62 -5.35 0.21
C GLU A 28 -11.84 -4.86 -1.01
N LYS A 29 -10.72 -5.51 -1.35
CA LYS A 29 -9.98 -5.21 -2.59
C LYS A 29 -10.86 -5.38 -3.83
N ALA A 30 -11.67 -6.44 -3.89
CA ALA A 30 -12.58 -6.67 -5.01
C ALA A 30 -13.67 -5.60 -5.07
N MET A 31 -14.26 -5.23 -3.93
CA MET A 31 -15.26 -4.17 -3.86
C MET A 31 -14.69 -2.83 -4.32
N THR A 32 -13.50 -2.44 -3.84
CA THR A 32 -12.85 -1.19 -4.25
C THR A 32 -12.61 -1.17 -5.76
N LYS A 33 -12.14 -2.27 -6.36
CA LYS A 33 -11.96 -2.37 -7.82
C LYS A 33 -13.24 -2.14 -8.62
N ILE A 34 -14.36 -2.65 -8.12
CA ILE A 34 -15.68 -2.46 -8.76
C ILE A 34 -16.13 -1.00 -8.64
N LEU A 35 -15.83 -0.34 -7.52
CA LEU A 35 -16.22 1.05 -7.27
C LEU A 35 -15.34 2.07 -7.99
N LEU A 36 -14.07 1.77 -8.26
CA LEU A 36 -13.12 2.71 -8.90
C LEU A 36 -13.68 3.45 -10.13
N PRO A 37 -14.34 2.82 -11.11
CA PRO A 37 -14.81 3.50 -12.32
C PRO A 37 -15.96 4.49 -12.07
N VAL A 38 -16.69 4.34 -10.96
CA VAL A 38 -17.85 5.17 -10.61
C VAL A 38 -17.54 6.20 -9.52
N MET A 39 -16.39 6.10 -8.85
CA MET A 39 -15.97 7.07 -7.84
C MET A 39 -15.64 8.44 -8.44
N GLU A 40 -16.02 9.51 -7.75
CA GLU A 40 -15.58 10.86 -8.11
C GLU A 40 -14.06 11.03 -7.94
N ILE A 41 -13.46 11.98 -8.66
CA ILE A 41 -12.00 12.19 -8.65
C ILE A 41 -11.48 12.54 -7.25
N GLU A 42 -12.24 13.32 -6.47
CA GLU A 42 -11.89 13.67 -5.09
C GLU A 42 -11.79 12.42 -4.22
N ASN A 43 -12.79 11.53 -4.33
CA ASN A 43 -12.80 10.25 -3.63
C ASN A 43 -11.65 9.33 -4.06
N LEU A 44 -11.33 9.27 -5.35
CA LEU A 44 -10.14 8.54 -5.84
C LEU A 44 -8.86 9.07 -5.19
N THR A 45 -8.73 10.39 -5.10
CA THR A 45 -7.57 11.03 -4.49
C THR A 45 -7.47 10.71 -3.00
N SER A 46 -8.58 10.79 -2.26
CA SER A 46 -8.61 10.41 -0.84
C SER A 46 -8.27 8.93 -0.61
N VAL A 47 -8.79 8.02 -1.45
CA VAL A 47 -8.44 6.59 -1.39
C VAL A 47 -6.95 6.38 -1.66
N LEU A 48 -6.41 7.05 -2.67
CA LEU A 48 -5.00 6.97 -3.01
C LEU A 48 -4.11 7.42 -1.84
N ASP A 49 -4.43 8.55 -1.21
CA ASP A 49 -3.67 9.08 -0.08
C ASP A 49 -3.74 8.14 1.13
N ALA A 50 -4.91 7.59 1.43
CA ALA A 50 -5.07 6.60 2.49
C ALA A 50 -4.21 5.35 2.25
N LEU A 51 -4.20 4.83 1.01
CA LEU A 51 -3.38 3.69 0.62
C LEU A 51 -1.88 3.98 0.67
N LYS A 52 -1.46 5.20 0.31
CA LYS A 52 -0.05 5.63 0.44
C LYS A 52 0.40 5.62 1.89
N ILE A 53 -0.41 6.16 2.79
CA ILE A 53 -0.14 6.18 4.24
C ILE A 53 -0.04 4.74 4.78
N GLU A 54 -0.97 3.86 4.39
CA GLU A 54 -0.93 2.45 4.78
C GLU A 54 0.35 1.76 4.28
N ASN A 55 0.70 1.95 3.02
CA ASN A 55 1.89 1.37 2.42
C ASN A 55 3.18 1.86 3.10
N GLU A 56 3.24 3.13 3.47
CA GLU A 56 4.36 3.67 4.24
C GLU A 56 4.48 3.03 5.63
N LYS A 57 3.36 2.86 6.33
CA LYS A 57 3.33 2.13 7.62
C LYS A 57 3.86 0.70 7.45
N LEU A 58 3.42 -0.02 6.43
CA LEU A 58 3.90 -1.38 6.14
C LEU A 58 5.40 -1.42 5.87
N ARG A 59 5.93 -0.48 5.06
CA ARG A 59 7.38 -0.36 4.81
C ARG A 59 8.17 -0.09 6.10
N ASN A 60 7.62 0.73 7.00
CA ASN A 60 8.28 1.03 8.28
C ASN A 60 8.27 -0.18 9.22
N LEU A 61 7.20 -0.99 9.21
CA LEU A 61 7.13 -2.24 9.95
C LEU A 61 8.14 -3.28 9.40
N ASP A 62 8.25 -3.43 8.08
CA ASP A 62 9.24 -4.32 7.44
C ASP A 62 10.68 -3.92 7.83
N LYS A 63 11.00 -2.62 7.75
CA LYS A 63 12.31 -2.10 8.21
C LYS A 63 12.56 -2.41 9.69
N LYS A 64 11.54 -2.27 10.54
CA LYS A 64 11.66 -2.58 11.98
C LYS A 64 11.86 -4.07 12.22
N ALA A 65 11.15 -4.93 11.50
CA ALA A 65 11.29 -6.39 11.57
C ALA A 65 12.72 -6.81 11.18
N LYS A 66 13.24 -6.33 10.05
CA LYS A 66 14.62 -6.61 9.60
C LYS A 66 15.68 -6.17 10.62
N ARG A 67 15.48 -5.00 11.26
CA ARG A 67 16.38 -4.52 12.32
C ARG A 67 16.35 -5.44 13.55
N LEU A 68 15.18 -5.95 13.92
CA LEU A 68 15.05 -6.88 15.05
C LEU A 68 15.71 -8.22 14.71
N GLU A 69 15.45 -8.78 13.53
CA GLU A 69 16.07 -10.01 13.05
C GLU A 69 17.61 -9.91 13.08
N PHE A 70 18.16 -8.82 12.57
CA PHE A 70 19.61 -8.57 12.62
C PHE A 70 20.15 -8.51 14.05
N LYS A 71 19.44 -7.83 14.96
CA LYS A 71 19.82 -7.79 16.38
C LYS A 71 19.80 -9.17 17.03
N TYR A 72 18.75 -9.95 16.80
CA TYR A 72 18.65 -11.31 17.33
C TYR A 72 19.77 -12.20 16.80
N LYS A 73 20.08 -12.12 15.50
CA LYS A 73 21.20 -12.85 14.89
C LYS A 73 22.53 -12.50 15.56
N MET A 74 22.83 -11.22 15.76
CA MET A 74 24.05 -10.81 16.45
C MET A 74 24.15 -11.31 17.90
N VAL A 75 23.03 -11.31 18.63
CA VAL A 75 22.99 -11.81 20.00
C VAL A 75 23.22 -13.33 20.02
N PHE A 76 22.54 -14.07 19.14
CA PHE A 76 22.70 -15.51 19.00
C PHE A 76 24.13 -15.90 18.63
N ASP A 77 24.73 -15.20 17.66
CA ASP A 77 26.12 -15.43 17.23
C ASP A 77 27.14 -15.15 18.34
N ARG A 78 26.82 -14.22 19.27
CA ARG A 78 27.65 -13.94 20.45
C ARG A 78 27.49 -14.97 21.57
N MET A 79 26.30 -15.52 21.76
CA MET A 79 26.06 -16.55 22.78
C MET A 79 26.51 -17.94 22.34
N SER A 80 26.71 -18.16 21.03
CA SER A 80 27.14 -19.43 20.46
C SER A 80 28.68 -19.56 20.32
N LYS A 81 29.44 -18.60 20.85
CA LYS A 81 30.91 -18.59 20.93
C LYS A 81 31.36 -18.64 22.38
#